data_AF-A0A6N3QL02-F1
#
_entry.id   AF-A0A6N3QL02-F1
#
_cell.length_a   1.000
_cell.length_b   1.000
_cell.length_c   1.000
_cell.angle_alpha   90.00
_cell.angle_beta   90.00
_cell.angle_gamma   90.00
#
_symmetry.space_group_name_H-M   'P 1'
#
loop_
_entity.id
_entity.type
_entity.pdbx_description
1 polymer ?
#
loop_
_entity_poly.entity_id
_entity_poly.type
_entity_poly.pdbx_seq_one_letter_code
_entity_poly.pdbx_strand_id
1 'polypeptide(L)'
;MYPIALLSVCGMMLGLGSGLASDDMAKFIPVLAIPLIKTILDFIVSLGLFAFVNLPVLFAIAIPLGLLKEKDDKAYGAFSGLIGFMAMHLGTNFYLKQHDLLVAADQMSTHGQTIILGIQSYNTSVLGGIVAGLLVASMYKKIVNLRIPE
;
A
#
# COMPACT_ATOMS: atom_id res chain seq x y z
N MET A 1 -9.55 -2.64 12.20
CA MET A 1 -9.72 -3.86 11.37
C MET A 1 -9.69 -3.59 9.85
N TYR A 2 -9.49 -2.34 9.40
CA TYR A 2 -9.73 -1.96 7.99
C TYR A 2 -8.84 -2.70 6.95
N PRO A 3 -7.49 -2.73 7.06
CA PRO A 3 -6.67 -3.35 6.01
C PRO A 3 -6.73 -4.89 6.03
N ILE A 4 -6.81 -5.48 7.23
CA ILE A 4 -6.76 -6.94 7.41
C ILE A 4 -8.01 -7.62 6.83
N ALA A 5 -9.19 -6.99 6.97
CA ALA A 5 -10.41 -7.50 6.37
C ALA A 5 -10.34 -7.48 4.83
N LEU A 6 -9.79 -6.40 4.25
CA LEU A 6 -9.58 -6.30 2.80
C LEU A 6 -8.61 -7.38 2.28
N LEU A 7 -7.52 -7.63 3.01
CA LEU A 7 -6.54 -8.65 2.67
C LEU A 7 -7.15 -10.06 2.56
N SER A 8 -8.13 -10.38 3.40
CA SER A 8 -8.82 -11.69 3.33
C SER A 8 -9.56 -11.86 1.99
N VAL A 9 -10.35 -10.86 1.60
CA VAL A 9 -11.09 -10.90 0.33
C VAL A 9 -10.14 -10.92 -0.87
N CYS A 10 -9.13 -10.05 -0.87
CA CYS A 10 -8.12 -10.01 -1.92
C CYS A 10 -7.30 -11.31 -1.99
N GLY A 11 -6.99 -11.92 -0.85
CA GLY A 11 -6.32 -13.21 -0.77
C GLY A 11 -7.16 -14.35 -1.36
N MET A 12 -8.48 -14.36 -1.09
CA MET A 12 -9.39 -15.32 -1.72
C MET A 12 -9.47 -15.12 -3.24
N MET A 13 -9.61 -13.88 -3.71
CA MET A 13 -9.62 -13.58 -5.15
C MET A 13 -8.33 -14.02 -5.83
N LEU A 14 -7.18 -13.77 -5.19
CA LEU A 14 -5.89 -14.17 -5.71
C LEU A 14 -5.72 -15.70 -5.73
N GLY A 15 -6.08 -16.38 -4.65
CA GLY A 15 -5.96 -17.84 -4.54
C GLY A 15 -6.87 -18.58 -5.53
N LEU A 16 -8.15 -18.20 -5.58
CA LEU A 16 -9.11 -18.80 -6.50
C LEU A 16 -8.78 -18.42 -7.96
N GLY A 17 -8.49 -17.15 -8.21
CA GLY A 17 -8.16 -16.67 -9.56
C GLY A 17 -6.90 -17.33 -10.12
N SER A 18 -5.81 -17.39 -9.34
CA SER A 18 -4.54 -17.98 -9.80
C SER A 18 -4.61 -19.50 -9.94
N GLY A 19 -5.36 -20.17 -9.06
CA GLY A 19 -5.60 -21.61 -9.18
C GLY A 19 -6.39 -21.96 -10.44
N LEU A 20 -7.46 -21.22 -10.72
CA LEU A 20 -8.30 -21.44 -11.89
C LEU A 20 -7.67 -20.93 -13.20
N ALA A 21 -6.83 -19.89 -13.16
CA ALA A 21 -6.13 -19.37 -14.33
C ALA A 21 -4.90 -20.21 -14.74
N SER A 22 -4.53 -21.21 -13.93
CA SER A 22 -3.33 -22.03 -14.17
C SER A 22 -3.48 -22.95 -15.38
N ASP A 23 -2.38 -23.11 -16.12
CA ASP A 23 -2.35 -23.99 -17.30
C ASP A 23 -2.60 -25.46 -16.95
N ASP A 24 -2.27 -25.87 -15.72
CA ASP A 24 -2.56 -27.21 -15.24
C ASP A 24 -4.06 -27.41 -15.00
N MET A 25 -4.76 -26.42 -14.45
CA MET A 25 -6.20 -26.49 -14.26
C MET A 25 -6.96 -26.45 -15.59
N ALA A 26 -6.44 -25.73 -16.58
CA ALA A 26 -6.97 -25.70 -17.94
C ALA A 26 -6.92 -27.08 -18.64
N LYS A 27 -5.96 -27.95 -18.27
CA LYS A 27 -5.89 -29.35 -18.77
C LYS A 27 -7.01 -30.23 -18.19
N PHE A 28 -7.43 -29.98 -16.95
CA PHE A 28 -8.51 -30.73 -16.31
C PHE A 28 -9.90 -30.18 -16.65
N ILE A 29 -10.03 -28.86 -16.79
CA ILE A 29 -11.28 -28.19 -17.17
C ILE A 29 -11.06 -27.36 -18.44
N PRO A 30 -11.34 -27.91 -19.63
CA PRO A 30 -11.06 -27.25 -20.92
C PRO A 30 -11.79 -25.92 -21.13
N VAL A 31 -12.89 -25.68 -20.41
CA VAL A 31 -13.61 -24.40 -20.42
C VAL A 31 -12.72 -23.26 -19.91
N LEU A 32 -11.81 -23.51 -18.97
CA LEU A 32 -10.89 -22.51 -18.44
C LEU A 32 -9.80 -22.12 -19.47
N ALA A 33 -9.53 -22.99 -20.45
CA ALA A 33 -8.58 -22.72 -21.53
C ALA A 33 -9.13 -21.74 -22.57
N ILE A 34 -10.42 -21.38 -22.52
CA ILE A 34 -11.01 -20.40 -23.42
C ILE A 34 -10.33 -19.04 -23.16
N PRO A 35 -9.74 -18.38 -24.18
CA PRO A 35 -9.00 -17.13 -24.00
C PRO A 35 -9.77 -16.04 -23.26
N LEU A 36 -11.08 -15.94 -23.52
CA LEU A 36 -11.96 -15.00 -22.82
C LEU A 36 -12.05 -15.28 -21.32
N ILE A 37 -12.23 -16.55 -20.93
CA ILE A 37 -12.36 -16.96 -19.52
C ILE A 37 -11.03 -16.80 -18.81
N LYS A 38 -9.92 -17.20 -19.43
CA LYS A 38 -8.58 -16.98 -18.89
C LYS A 38 -8.30 -15.50 -18.64
N THR A 39 -8.65 -14.63 -19.58
CA THR A 39 -8.49 -13.17 -19.44
C THR A 39 -9.30 -12.62 -18.26
N ILE A 40 -10.53 -13.09 -18.05
CA ILE A 40 -11.36 -12.70 -16.89
C ILE A 40 -10.73 -13.16 -15.58
N LEU A 41 -10.18 -14.39 -15.53
CA LEU A 41 -9.52 -14.91 -14.33
C LEU A 41 -8.23 -14.13 -14.03
N ASP A 42 -7.41 -13.85 -15.04
CA ASP A 42 -6.19 -13.02 -14.91
C ASP A 42 -6.54 -11.59 -14.44
N PHE A 43 -7.69 -11.05 -14.87
CA PHE A 43 -8.21 -9.78 -14.36
C PHE A 43 -8.59 -9.86 -12.88
N ILE A 44 -9.25 -10.92 -12.43
CA ILE A 44 -9.57 -11.15 -11.01
C ILE A 44 -8.29 -11.24 -10.16
N VAL A 45 -7.27 -11.95 -10.66
CA VAL A 45 -5.96 -12.03 -10.00
C VAL A 45 -5.33 -10.64 -9.86
N SER A 46 -5.37 -9.84 -10.93
CA SER A 46 -4.85 -8.47 -10.93
C SER A 46 -5.55 -7.58 -9.90
N LEU A 47 -6.87 -7.69 -9.76
CA LEU A 47 -7.63 -7.01 -8.72
C LEU A 47 -7.25 -7.48 -7.31
N GLY A 48 -7.00 -8.78 -7.13
CA GLY A 48 -6.53 -9.35 -5.86
C GLY A 48 -5.18 -8.76 -5.44
N LEU A 49 -4.25 -8.59 -6.38
CA LEU A 49 -2.92 -8.02 -6.12
C LEU A 49 -2.97 -6.55 -5.70
N PHE A 50 -3.97 -5.79 -6.12
CA PHE A 50 -4.08 -4.35 -5.85
C PHE A 50 -3.91 -4.01 -4.36
N ALA A 51 -4.59 -4.74 -3.47
CA ALA A 51 -4.52 -4.47 -2.03
C ALA A 51 -3.16 -4.85 -1.41
N PHE A 52 -2.49 -5.86 -1.95
CA PHE A 52 -1.16 -6.27 -1.49
C PHE A 52 -0.08 -5.26 -1.92
N VAL A 53 -0.14 -4.78 -3.17
CA VAL A 53 0.79 -3.77 -3.69
C VAL A 53 0.64 -2.45 -2.92
N ASN A 54 -0.59 -2.06 -2.60
CA ASN A 54 -0.88 -0.82 -1.88
C ASN A 54 -1.01 -1.02 -0.36
N LEU A 55 -0.59 -2.17 0.16
CA LEU A 55 -0.71 -2.47 1.58
C LEU A 55 -0.01 -1.45 2.49
N PRO A 56 1.19 -0.93 2.16
CA PRO A 56 1.85 0.09 2.98
C PRO A 56 1.00 1.34 3.20
N VAL A 57 0.42 1.90 2.12
CA VAL A 57 -0.40 3.12 2.22
C VAL A 57 -1.71 2.85 2.96
N LEU A 58 -2.31 1.67 2.79
CA LEU A 58 -3.51 1.27 3.54
C LEU A 58 -3.25 1.22 5.05
N PHE A 59 -2.08 0.74 5.47
CA PHE A 59 -1.67 0.77 6.88
C PHE A 59 -1.42 2.19 7.39
N ALA A 60 -0.77 3.05 6.59
CA ALA A 60 -0.53 4.43 6.96
C ALA A 60 -1.83 5.21 7.23
N ILE A 61 -2.90 4.92 6.48
CA ILE A 61 -4.23 5.51 6.66
C ILE A 61 -4.95 4.87 7.85
N ALA A 62 -4.93 3.54 7.95
CA ALA A 62 -5.75 2.81 8.91
C ALA A 62 -5.27 2.93 10.37
N ILE A 63 -3.98 3.17 10.61
CA ILE A 63 -3.43 3.28 11.95
C ILE A 63 -3.94 4.52 12.68
N PRO A 64 -3.81 5.75 12.15
CA PRO A 64 -4.42 6.94 12.75
C PRO A 64 -5.93 6.78 12.92
N LEU A 65 -6.62 6.23 11.92
CA LEU A 65 -8.06 5.96 11.96
C LEU A 65 -8.45 5.03 13.13
N GLY A 66 -7.60 4.06 13.46
CA GLY A 66 -7.83 3.10 14.55
C GLY A 66 -7.38 3.59 15.93
N LEU A 67 -6.36 4.45 16.01
CA LEU A 67 -5.76 4.90 17.27
C LEU A 67 -6.37 6.20 17.82
N LEU A 68 -6.99 7.03 16.98
CA LEU A 68 -7.67 8.24 17.42
C LEU A 68 -9.03 7.90 18.01
N LYS A 69 -9.34 8.52 19.16
CA LYS A 69 -10.55 8.20 19.95
C LYS A 69 -11.77 8.97 19.42
N GLU A 70 -11.62 10.28 19.25
CA GLU A 70 -12.68 11.17 18.80
C GLU A 70 -13.09 10.85 17.37
N LYS A 71 -14.41 10.92 17.08
CA LYS A 71 -14.94 10.55 15.76
C LYS A 71 -14.48 11.52 14.67
N ASP A 72 -14.43 12.81 14.98
CA ASP A 72 -14.07 13.85 14.01
C ASP A 72 -12.58 13.76 13.66
N ASP A 73 -11.73 13.47 14.64
CA ASP A 73 -10.28 13.32 14.47
C ASP A 73 -9.88 12.13 13.61
N LYS A 74 -10.71 11.08 13.53
CA LYS A 74 -10.40 9.88 12.76
C LYS A 74 -10.23 10.18 11.28
N ALA A 75 -11.11 10.99 10.69
CA ALA A 75 -11.05 11.33 9.27
C ALA A 75 -9.81 12.18 8.95
N TYR A 76 -9.56 13.22 9.75
CA TYR A 76 -8.38 14.08 9.59
C TYR A 76 -7.08 13.33 9.82
N GLY A 77 -7.04 12.44 10.82
CA GLY A 77 -5.89 11.59 11.10
C GLY A 77 -5.62 10.60 9.97
N ALA A 78 -6.66 9.99 9.39
CA ALA A 78 -6.53 9.07 8.26
C ALA A 78 -5.96 9.78 7.02
N PHE A 79 -6.47 10.98 6.71
CA PHE A 79 -5.93 11.81 5.62
C PHE A 79 -4.49 12.23 5.91
N SER A 80 -4.21 12.66 7.14
CA SER A 80 -2.83 13.00 7.57
C SER A 80 -1.89 11.79 7.47
N GLY A 81 -2.41 10.57 7.67
CA GLY A 81 -1.67 9.32 7.50
C GLY A 81 -1.19 9.11 6.06
N LEU A 82 -2.08 9.35 5.09
CA LEU A 82 -1.74 9.32 3.66
C LEU A 82 -0.69 10.38 3.33
N ILE A 83 -0.92 11.63 3.73
CA ILE A 83 0.00 12.74 3.42
C ILE A 83 1.36 12.53 4.11
N GLY A 84 1.38 12.07 5.35
CA GLY A 84 2.61 11.77 6.08
C GLY A 84 3.42 10.64 5.42
N PHE A 85 2.75 9.60 4.92
CA PHE A 85 3.39 8.54 4.15
C PHE A 85 3.98 9.04 2.84
N MET A 86 3.25 9.87 2.08
CA MET A 86 3.77 10.49 0.87
C MET A 86 4.95 11.42 1.17
N ALA A 87 4.87 12.22 2.23
CA ALA A 87 5.94 13.12 2.67
C ALA A 87 7.21 12.35 3.08
N MET A 88 7.06 11.22 3.77
CA MET A 88 8.17 10.32 4.11
C MET A 88 8.91 9.83 2.86
N HIS A 89 8.16 9.37 1.85
CA HIS A 89 8.75 8.92 0.58
C HIS A 89 9.35 10.06 -0.24
N LEU A 90 8.74 11.24 -0.23
CA LEU A 90 9.29 12.42 -0.87
C LEU A 90 10.60 12.88 -0.22
N GLY A 91 10.67 12.89 1.11
CA GLY A 91 11.89 13.19 1.85
C GLY A 91 12.99 12.16 1.61
N THR A 92 12.62 10.87 1.52
CA THR A 92 13.56 9.80 1.17
C THR A 92 14.09 9.96 -0.25
N ASN A 93 13.22 10.29 -1.22
CA ASN A 93 13.64 10.57 -2.59
C ASN A 93 14.61 11.76 -2.66
N PHE A 94 14.30 12.84 -1.95
CA PHE A 94 15.18 14.02 -1.87
C PHE A 94 16.56 13.64 -1.31
N TYR A 95 16.60 12.86 -0.24
CA TYR A 95 17.85 12.35 0.35
C TYR A 95 18.65 11.50 -0.66
N LEU A 96 17.99 10.54 -1.31
CA LEU A 96 18.61 9.69 -2.34
C LEU A 96 19.21 10.51 -3.49
N LYS A 97 18.49 11.54 -3.93
CA LYS A 97 18.94 12.44 -4.99
C LYS A 97 20.15 13.27 -4.57
N GLN A 98 20.16 13.78 -3.34
CA GLN A 98 21.25 14.62 -2.85
C GLN A 98 22.57 13.86 -2.63
N HIS A 99 22.48 12.54 -2.42
CA HIS A 99 23.64 11.67 -2.19
C HIS A 99 24.02 10.83 -3.42
N ASP A 100 23.47 11.12 -4.60
CA ASP A 100 23.72 10.36 -5.84
C ASP A 100 23.45 8.85 -5.70
N LEU A 101 22.50 8.49 -4.83
CA LEU A 101 22.09 7.10 -4.57
C LEU A 101 20.90 6.67 -5.43
N LEU A 102 20.30 7.59 -6.19
CA LEU A 102 19.11 7.34 -6.99
C LEU A 102 19.51 6.60 -8.29
N VAL A 103 19.05 5.36 -8.43
CA VAL A 103 19.47 4.47 -9.53
C VAL A 103 18.45 4.45 -10.68
N ALA A 104 18.88 3.97 -11.85
CA ALA A 104 18.01 3.75 -12.99
C ALA A 104 16.98 2.62 -12.73
N ALA A 105 15.92 2.58 -13.54
CA ALA A 105 14.76 1.69 -13.34
C ALA A 105 15.10 0.19 -13.35
N ASP A 106 16.08 -0.20 -14.14
CA ASP A 106 16.61 -1.55 -14.25
C ASP A 106 17.38 -2.00 -12.99
N GLN A 107 17.94 -1.06 -12.24
CA GLN A 107 18.75 -1.34 -11.04
C GLN A 107 18.01 -1.10 -9.72
N MET A 108 16.78 -0.55 -9.76
CA MET A 108 16.02 -0.21 -8.55
C MET A 108 15.89 -1.37 -7.58
N SER A 109 15.48 -2.55 -8.06
CA SER A 109 15.26 -3.73 -7.21
C SER A 109 16.55 -4.18 -6.48
N THR A 110 17.69 -4.18 -7.18
CA THR A 110 18.99 -4.57 -6.62
C THR A 110 19.47 -3.61 -5.53
N HIS A 111 19.09 -2.34 -5.62
CA HIS A 111 19.41 -1.31 -4.63
C HIS A 111 18.30 -1.10 -3.58
N GLY A 112 17.29 -1.98 -3.55
CA GLY A 112 16.16 -1.89 -2.62
C GLY A 112 15.26 -0.69 -2.86
N GLN A 113 15.33 -0.06 -4.04
CA GLN A 113 14.46 1.03 -4.46
C GLN A 113 13.25 0.51 -5.23
N THR A 114 12.15 1.25 -5.17
CA THR A 114 10.95 0.99 -5.93
C THR A 114 10.17 2.28 -6.10
N ILE A 115 9.12 2.26 -6.93
CA ILE A 115 8.22 3.39 -7.10
C ILE A 115 7.01 3.17 -6.19
N ILE A 116 6.81 4.09 -5.24
CA ILE A 116 5.67 4.10 -4.32
C ILE A 116 4.88 5.37 -4.59
N LEU A 117 3.62 5.25 -5.03
CA LEU A 117 2.74 6.38 -5.36
C LEU A 117 3.38 7.38 -6.34
N GLY A 118 4.16 6.89 -7.32
CA GLY A 118 4.86 7.72 -8.31
C GLY A 118 6.19 8.32 -7.84
N ILE A 119 6.61 8.04 -6.60
CA ILE A 119 7.88 8.52 -6.03
C ILE A 119 8.86 7.36 -5.94
N GLN A 120 10.05 7.51 -6.52
CA GLN A 120 11.13 6.53 -6.35
C GLN A 120 11.72 6.65 -4.95
N SER A 121 11.65 5.58 -4.17
CA SER A 121 12.10 5.55 -2.77
C SER A 121 12.57 4.15 -2.41
N TYR A 122 13.19 3.98 -1.24
CA TYR A 122 13.40 2.65 -0.68
C TYR A 122 12.08 1.89 -0.50
N ASN A 123 12.12 0.58 -0.78
CA ASN A 123 11.02 -0.33 -0.53
C ASN A 123 10.88 -0.61 0.97
N THR A 124 10.13 0.24 1.66
CA THR A 124 9.87 0.10 3.09
C THR A 124 8.80 -0.94 3.42
N SER A 125 8.15 -1.53 2.40
CA SER A 125 7.04 -2.48 2.54
C SER A 125 5.99 -1.98 3.55
N VAL A 126 5.25 -2.90 4.19
CA VAL A 126 4.20 -2.59 5.17
C VAL A 126 4.75 -1.84 6.38
N LEU A 127 6.01 -2.09 6.75
CA LEU A 127 6.65 -1.45 7.90
C LEU A 127 6.72 0.07 7.74
N GLY A 128 7.04 0.59 6.55
CA GLY A 128 7.02 2.04 6.31
C GLY A 128 5.64 2.67 6.50
N GLY A 129 4.59 1.97 6.08
CA GLY A 129 3.21 2.37 6.32
C GLY A 129 2.87 2.42 7.81
N ILE A 130 3.31 1.41 8.56
CA ILE A 130 3.11 1.34 10.01
C ILE A 130 3.80 2.49 10.72
N VAL A 131 5.07 2.75 10.40
CA VAL A 131 5.86 3.83 10.99
C VAL A 131 5.23 5.20 10.70
N ALA A 132 4.88 5.47 9.44
CA ALA A 132 4.23 6.73 9.05
C ALA A 132 2.90 6.94 9.80
N GLY A 133 2.06 5.90 9.86
CA GLY A 133 0.79 5.95 10.57
C GLY A 133 0.93 6.18 12.07
N LEU A 134 1.91 5.54 12.72
CA LEU A 134 2.20 5.74 14.15
C LEU A 134 2.73 7.14 14.44
N LEU A 135 3.63 7.66 13.60
CA LEU A 135 4.14 9.02 13.71
C LEU A 135 2.99 10.03 13.64
N VAL A 136 2.14 9.92 12.62
CA VAL A 136 0.97 10.79 12.47
C VAL A 136 0.04 10.69 13.68
N ALA A 137 -0.32 9.48 14.12
CA ALA A 137 -1.20 9.30 15.28
C ALA A 137 -0.62 9.90 16.57
N SER A 138 0.71 9.86 16.75
CA SER A 138 1.39 10.45 17.90
C SER A 138 1.44 11.98 17.85
N MET A 139 1.66 12.55 16.67
CA MET A 139 1.77 13.99 16.46
C MET A 139 0.40 14.67 16.48
N TYR A 140 -0.62 14.01 15.91
CA TYR A 140 -1.97 14.56 15.79
C TYR A 140 -2.53 15.02 17.15
N LYS A 141 -2.36 14.21 18.21
CA LYS A 141 -2.81 14.55 19.57
C LYS A 141 -2.16 15.83 20.13
N LYS A 142 -0.90 16.11 19.75
CA LYS A 142 -0.18 17.30 20.19
C LYS A 142 -0.58 18.53 19.38
N ILE A 143 -0.75 18.37 18.07
CA ILE A 143 -1.02 19.47 17.13
C ILE A 143 -2.48 19.96 17.25
N VAL A 144 -3.45 19.06 17.43
CA VAL A 144 -4.87 19.46 17.48
C VAL A 144 -5.20 20.31 18.71
N ASN A 145 -4.45 20.13 19.81
CA ASN A 145 -4.63 20.88 21.06
C ASN A 145 -3.75 22.14 21.14
N LEU A 146 -2.98 22.42 20.10
CA LEU A 146 -2.03 23.52 20.07
C LEU A 146 -2.81 24.82 19.80
N ARG A 147 -2.91 25.68 20.81
CA ARG A 147 -3.45 27.04 20.64
C ARG A 147 -2.36 27.92 20.05
N ILE A 148 -2.60 28.42 18.84
CA ILE A 148 -1.74 29.43 18.21
C ILE A 148 -2.09 30.77 18.88
N PRO A 149 -1.11 31.56 19.35
CA PRO A 149 -1.38 32.90 19.83
C PRO A 149 -1.97 33.76 18.68
N GLU A 150 -3.03 34.51 19.00
CA GLU A 150 -3.64 35.49 18.10
C GLU A 150 -2.71 36.67 17.79
#